data_AF-A0A1Y2VJ17-F1
#
_entry.id   AF-A0A1Y2VJ17-F1
#
_cell.length_a   1.000
_cell.length_b   1.000
_cell.length_c   1.000
_cell.angle_alpha   90.00
_cell.angle_beta   90.00
_cell.angle_gamma   90.00
#
_symmetry.space_group_name_H-M   'P 1'
#
loop_
_entity.id
_entity.type
_entity.pdbx_description
1 polymer ?
#
loop_
_entity_poly.entity_id
_entity_poly.type
_entity_poly.pdbx_seq_one_letter_code
_entity_poly.pdbx_strand_id
1 'polypeptide(L)'
;MSYSGDSHTLGPAKAALYILGLVGTLGTWGRTVADGTLVHLYTALHGGSSYILPGTEYALKTSFTGIYWPIDYLLDVLVIFFWESVDGSHPDSSAIGIYFLGQLFAILVPFYVNHLRGGNGPSIVTPNRSLLVGYAAPAVLMGIPSPGIVSNSFQQWAVVTWNVFPLTVMVLFKAFAGTGSPSDQRHVHDAGLHSVRTTYAITFALSFAMHVAIVTLSIITVLFPAIFDPSYRQYFSPASLFIPPLSIEPTKTVGDGIRSFFLWDQLGGYGVVLLVQLVQLRNAAYITGKQFNWLNAIASTAFASLIVGPGSTAVLINWWHDELLLGANEDSKAKNKTK
;
A
#
# COMPACT_ATOMS: atom_id res chain seq x y z
N MET A 1 32.39 -19.41 6.37
CA MET A 1 31.77 -18.96 7.63
C MET A 1 30.40 -19.61 7.69
N SER A 2 30.24 -20.62 8.55
CA SER A 2 29.03 -21.44 8.62
C SER A 2 27.85 -20.59 9.09
N TYR A 3 26.76 -20.60 8.33
CA TYR A 3 25.50 -19.95 8.68
C TYR A 3 24.81 -20.76 9.80
N SER A 4 25.33 -20.67 11.02
CA SER A 4 24.63 -21.10 12.23
C SER A 4 23.55 -20.06 12.52
N GLY A 5 22.48 -20.08 11.73
CA GLY A 5 21.33 -19.23 11.99
C GLY A 5 20.76 -19.57 13.35
N ASP A 6 20.74 -18.60 14.27
CA ASP A 6 20.03 -18.71 15.55
C ASP A 6 18.54 -19.01 15.29
N SER A 7 18.22 -20.30 15.26
CA SER A 7 16.88 -20.86 15.04
C SER A 7 15.86 -20.36 16.07
N HIS A 8 16.34 -19.93 17.24
CA HIS A 8 15.53 -19.45 18.36
C HIS A 8 14.82 -18.11 18.10
N THR A 9 15.30 -17.26 17.18
CA THR A 9 14.71 -15.91 16.94
C THR A 9 13.84 -15.81 15.69
N LEU A 10 14.03 -16.70 14.69
CA LEU A 10 13.13 -16.77 13.53
C LEU A 10 11.78 -17.43 13.87
N GLY A 11 11.73 -18.32 14.86
CA GLY A 11 10.50 -18.98 15.29
C GLY A 11 9.40 -17.99 15.70
N PRO A 12 9.66 -17.07 16.64
CA PRO A 12 8.71 -16.03 17.05
C PRO A 12 8.25 -15.11 15.90
N ALA A 13 9.18 -14.68 15.04
CA ALA A 13 8.84 -13.81 13.91
C ALA A 13 7.94 -14.52 12.88
N LYS A 14 8.20 -15.80 12.58
CA LYS A 14 7.32 -16.61 11.72
C LYS A 14 5.93 -16.78 12.31
N ALA A 15 5.85 -17.11 13.61
CA ALA A 15 4.57 -17.23 14.30
C ALA A 15 3.78 -15.90 14.25
N ALA A 16 4.44 -14.77 14.50
CA ALA A 16 3.83 -13.46 14.41
C ALA A 16 3.32 -13.14 12.99
N LEU A 17 4.06 -13.52 11.93
CA LEU A 17 3.60 -13.37 10.54
C LEU A 17 2.34 -14.21 10.26
N TYR A 18 2.28 -15.46 10.72
CA TYR A 18 1.08 -16.28 10.56
C TYR A 18 -0.12 -15.71 11.31
N ILE A 19 0.08 -15.21 12.53
CA ILE A 19 -0.97 -14.57 13.31
C ILE A 19 -1.47 -13.31 12.60
N LEU A 20 -0.56 -12.43 12.15
CA LEU A 20 -0.92 -11.22 11.42
C LEU A 20 -1.65 -11.53 10.10
N GLY A 21 -1.20 -12.56 9.37
CA GLY A 21 -1.88 -13.01 8.15
C GLY A 21 -3.28 -13.55 8.42
N LEU A 22 -3.46 -14.32 9.50
CA LEU A 22 -4.76 -14.82 9.92
C LEU A 22 -5.68 -13.69 10.37
N VAL A 23 -5.18 -12.77 11.20
CA VAL A 23 -5.94 -11.58 11.65
C VAL A 23 -6.33 -10.71 10.46
N GLY A 24 -5.43 -10.47 9.51
CA GLY A 24 -5.72 -9.73 8.29
C GLY A 24 -6.75 -10.41 7.41
N THR A 25 -6.65 -11.73 7.22
CA THR A 25 -7.60 -12.51 6.40
C THR A 25 -9.00 -12.57 7.03
N LEU A 26 -9.07 -12.81 8.34
CA LEU A 26 -10.34 -12.83 9.06
C LEU A 26 -10.94 -11.41 9.16
N GLY A 27 -10.10 -10.40 9.36
CA GLY A 27 -10.50 -9.00 9.45
C GLY A 27 -11.01 -8.42 8.13
N THR A 28 -10.43 -8.85 7.01
CA THR A 28 -10.91 -8.47 5.67
C THR A 28 -12.04 -9.39 5.24
N TRP A 29 -11.71 -10.51 4.60
CA TRP A 29 -12.68 -11.41 3.97
C TRP A 29 -13.63 -12.09 4.95
N GLY A 30 -13.14 -12.48 6.14
CA GLY A 30 -14.00 -13.09 7.16
C GLY A 30 -15.12 -12.15 7.61
N ARG A 31 -14.82 -10.85 7.78
CA ARG A 31 -15.82 -9.83 8.10
C ARG A 31 -16.72 -9.52 6.91
N THR A 32 -16.19 -9.38 5.70
CA THR A 32 -16.97 -9.15 4.46
C THR A 32 -18.00 -10.27 4.19
N VAL A 33 -17.71 -11.50 4.64
CA VAL A 33 -18.70 -12.59 4.66
C VAL A 33 -19.72 -12.37 5.76
N ALA A 34 -19.27 -12.10 7.00
CA ALA A 34 -20.11 -12.04 8.18
C ALA A 34 -21.05 -10.82 8.22
N ASP A 35 -20.66 -9.70 7.62
CA ASP A 35 -21.45 -8.46 7.56
C ASP A 35 -22.41 -8.41 6.36
N GLY A 36 -22.41 -9.43 5.51
CA GLY A 36 -23.29 -9.52 4.34
C GLY A 36 -22.80 -8.81 3.08
N THR A 37 -21.63 -8.17 3.10
CA THR A 37 -21.08 -7.44 1.93
C THR A 37 -20.95 -8.34 0.71
N LEU A 38 -20.47 -9.59 0.89
CA LEU A 38 -20.39 -10.55 -0.22
C LEU A 38 -21.76 -10.97 -0.76
N VAL A 39 -22.80 -10.94 0.06
CA VAL A 39 -24.17 -11.23 -0.40
C VAL A 39 -24.64 -10.12 -1.33
N HIS A 40 -24.45 -8.85 -0.94
CA HIS A 40 -24.78 -7.70 -1.79
C HIS A 40 -24.02 -7.72 -3.11
N LEU A 41 -22.72 -8.06 -3.06
CA LEU A 41 -21.89 -8.22 -4.26
C LEU A 41 -22.40 -9.36 -5.16
N TYR A 42 -22.77 -10.50 -4.57
CA TYR A 42 -23.33 -11.62 -5.31
C TYR A 42 -24.66 -11.27 -5.97
N THR A 43 -25.54 -10.57 -5.24
CA THR A 43 -26.83 -10.08 -5.75
C THR A 43 -26.65 -9.04 -6.85
N ALA A 44 -25.64 -8.17 -6.77
CA ALA A 44 -25.30 -7.24 -7.83
C ALA A 44 -24.87 -7.97 -9.11
N LEU A 45 -24.05 -9.02 -9.00
CA LEU A 45 -23.55 -9.77 -10.16
C LEU A 45 -24.59 -10.69 -10.81
N HIS A 46 -25.46 -11.30 -10.01
CA HIS A 46 -26.37 -12.37 -10.46
C HIS A 46 -27.85 -12.01 -10.32
N GLY A 47 -28.17 -10.73 -10.11
CA GLY A 47 -29.54 -10.24 -10.13
C GLY A 47 -30.21 -10.48 -11.47
N GLY A 48 -31.56 -10.53 -11.48
CA GLY A 48 -32.34 -10.79 -12.71
C GLY A 48 -32.29 -9.67 -13.76
N SER A 49 -31.64 -8.54 -13.47
CA SER A 49 -31.49 -7.38 -14.34
C SER A 49 -30.05 -6.86 -14.27
N SER A 50 -29.62 -6.11 -15.30
CA SER A 50 -28.34 -5.40 -15.26
C SER A 50 -28.23 -4.54 -14.00
N TYR A 51 -27.12 -4.68 -13.28
CA TYR A 51 -26.86 -3.91 -12.07
C TYR A 51 -26.64 -2.44 -12.40
N ILE A 52 -27.41 -1.56 -11.76
CA ILE A 52 -27.23 -0.10 -11.88
C ILE A 52 -26.28 0.33 -10.77
N LEU A 53 -25.21 1.04 -11.15
CA LEU A 53 -24.21 1.49 -10.20
C LEU A 53 -24.82 2.49 -9.22
N PRO A 54 -24.58 2.34 -7.90
CA PRO A 54 -25.10 3.24 -6.87
C PRO A 54 -24.83 4.71 -7.20
N GLY A 55 -25.82 5.57 -6.95
CA GLY A 55 -25.72 7.00 -7.24
C GLY A 55 -25.77 7.38 -8.72
N THR A 56 -26.05 6.43 -9.63
CA THR A 56 -26.08 6.68 -11.07
C THR A 56 -27.31 6.06 -11.76
N GLU A 57 -27.52 6.43 -13.03
CA GLU A 57 -28.47 5.78 -13.94
C GLU A 57 -27.79 4.76 -14.86
N TYR A 58 -26.50 4.47 -14.65
CA TYR A 58 -25.69 3.69 -15.57
C TYR A 58 -25.53 2.25 -15.10
N ALA A 59 -25.70 1.33 -16.03
CA ALA A 59 -25.44 -0.08 -15.77
C ALA A 59 -23.93 -0.36 -15.62
N LEU A 60 -23.61 -1.39 -14.83
CA LEU A 60 -22.30 -2.01 -14.79
C LEU A 60 -21.93 -2.48 -16.20
N LYS A 61 -20.74 -2.09 -16.64
CA LYS A 61 -20.13 -2.59 -17.87
C LYS A 61 -19.55 -3.96 -17.58
N THR A 62 -19.97 -4.97 -18.34
CA THR A 62 -19.57 -6.38 -18.12
C THR A 62 -18.62 -6.94 -19.17
N SER A 63 -18.27 -6.14 -20.19
CA SER A 63 -17.35 -6.53 -21.25
C SER A 63 -16.25 -5.49 -21.39
N PHE A 64 -15.08 -5.76 -20.79
CA PHE A 64 -13.89 -4.92 -20.84
C PHE A 64 -12.88 -5.46 -21.84
N THR A 65 -12.53 -6.73 -21.71
CA THR A 65 -11.56 -7.42 -22.58
C THR A 65 -12.25 -8.21 -23.70
N GLY A 66 -13.55 -8.49 -23.55
CA GLY A 66 -14.30 -9.37 -24.44
C GLY A 66 -14.23 -10.84 -24.02
N ILE A 67 -13.50 -11.17 -22.94
CA ILE A 67 -13.41 -12.51 -22.35
C ILE A 67 -14.13 -12.48 -21.01
N TYR A 68 -15.39 -12.93 -20.99
CA TYR A 68 -16.21 -12.82 -19.79
C TYR A 68 -15.66 -13.65 -18.62
N TRP A 69 -15.56 -14.97 -18.79
CA TRP A 69 -15.05 -15.85 -17.74
C TRP A 69 -13.62 -16.30 -18.02
N PRO A 70 -12.65 -16.14 -17.09
CA PRO A 70 -12.78 -15.55 -15.74
C PRO A 70 -12.45 -14.05 -15.66
N ILE A 71 -12.09 -13.40 -16.76
CA ILE A 71 -11.44 -12.07 -16.74
C ILE A 71 -12.45 -10.96 -16.46
N ASP A 72 -13.41 -10.70 -17.35
CA ASP A 72 -14.32 -9.57 -17.15
C ASP A 72 -15.23 -9.79 -15.94
N TYR A 73 -15.58 -11.04 -15.58
CA TYR A 73 -16.28 -11.33 -14.32
C TYR A 73 -15.49 -10.85 -13.09
N LEU A 74 -14.17 -11.08 -13.05
CA LEU A 74 -13.34 -10.58 -11.95
C LEU A 74 -13.29 -9.04 -11.98
N LEU A 75 -13.27 -8.43 -13.16
CA LEU A 75 -13.31 -6.96 -13.27
C LEU A 75 -14.65 -6.40 -12.79
N ASP A 76 -15.77 -7.06 -13.08
CA ASP A 76 -17.10 -6.71 -12.59
C ASP A 76 -17.16 -6.74 -11.05
N VAL A 77 -16.62 -7.81 -10.46
CA VAL A 77 -16.45 -7.95 -9.00
C VAL A 77 -15.69 -6.76 -8.44
N LEU A 78 -14.54 -6.40 -9.03
CA LEU A 78 -13.69 -5.31 -8.55
C LEU A 78 -14.31 -3.93 -8.74
N VAL A 79 -15.03 -3.71 -9.86
CA VAL A 79 -15.76 -2.47 -10.10
C VAL A 79 -16.84 -2.29 -9.05
N ILE A 80 -17.72 -3.29 -8.85
CA ILE A 80 -18.78 -3.20 -7.83
C ILE A 80 -18.17 -3.02 -6.44
N PHE A 81 -17.12 -3.79 -6.11
CA PHE A 81 -16.52 -3.77 -4.79
C PHE A 81 -15.90 -2.42 -4.41
N PHE A 82 -15.33 -1.68 -5.36
CA PHE A 82 -14.69 -0.40 -5.07
C PHE A 82 -15.50 0.84 -5.50
N TRP A 83 -16.61 0.65 -6.23
CA TRP A 83 -17.39 1.75 -6.82
C TRP A 83 -17.76 2.82 -5.78
N GLU A 84 -18.40 2.41 -4.69
CA GLU A 84 -18.93 3.33 -3.67
C GLU A 84 -17.83 4.00 -2.81
N SER A 85 -16.58 3.53 -2.91
CA SER A 85 -15.40 4.21 -2.35
C SER A 85 -14.84 5.23 -3.34
N VAL A 86 -14.97 4.99 -4.64
CA VAL A 86 -14.40 5.80 -5.71
C VAL A 86 -15.34 6.94 -6.13
N ASP A 87 -16.65 6.72 -6.10
CA ASP A 87 -17.66 7.73 -6.45
C ASP A 87 -17.84 8.81 -5.37
N GLY A 88 -17.37 8.57 -4.14
CA GLY A 88 -17.48 9.50 -3.02
C GLY A 88 -18.77 9.36 -2.19
N SER A 89 -19.63 8.38 -2.51
CA SER A 89 -20.89 8.15 -1.79
C SER A 89 -20.68 7.72 -0.33
N HIS A 90 -19.54 7.10 -0.03
CA HIS A 90 -19.10 6.71 1.31
C HIS A 90 -17.82 7.49 1.68
N PRO A 91 -17.93 8.70 2.26
CA PRO A 91 -16.80 9.62 2.39
C PRO A 91 -15.64 9.07 3.24
N ASP A 92 -15.95 8.26 4.24
CA ASP A 92 -14.98 7.56 5.08
C ASP A 92 -14.22 6.47 4.31
N SER A 93 -14.94 5.65 3.54
CA SER A 93 -14.38 4.66 2.61
C SER A 93 -13.50 5.32 1.54
N SER A 94 -13.90 6.48 1.01
CA SER A 94 -13.10 7.25 0.06
C SER A 94 -11.83 7.82 0.69
N ALA A 95 -11.94 8.45 1.86
CA ALA A 95 -10.80 9.02 2.57
C ALA A 95 -9.77 7.94 2.97
N ILE A 96 -10.24 6.80 3.48
CA ILE A 96 -9.35 5.70 3.84
C ILE A 96 -8.75 5.02 2.60
N GLY A 97 -9.48 4.95 1.48
CA GLY A 97 -8.95 4.49 0.20
C GLY A 97 -7.82 5.38 -0.30
N ILE A 98 -7.98 6.71 -0.23
CA ILE A 98 -6.93 7.69 -0.57
C ILE A 98 -5.70 7.51 0.33
N TYR A 99 -5.92 7.33 1.64
CA TYR A 99 -4.84 7.07 2.58
C TYR A 99 -4.10 5.76 2.25
N PHE A 100 -4.86 4.68 2.01
CA PHE A 100 -4.34 3.39 1.59
C PHE A 100 -3.46 3.50 0.35
N LEU A 101 -3.89 4.27 -0.66
CA LEU A 101 -3.15 4.46 -1.89
C LEU A 101 -1.77 5.11 -1.64
N GLY A 102 -1.74 6.15 -0.83
CA GLY A 102 -0.50 6.86 -0.48
C GLY A 102 0.48 5.99 0.32
N GLN A 103 -0.03 5.26 1.32
CA GLN A 103 0.82 4.41 2.16
C GLN A 103 1.31 3.16 1.40
N LEU A 104 0.46 2.55 0.57
CA LEU A 104 0.83 1.38 -0.23
C LEU A 104 1.91 1.74 -1.27
N PHE A 105 1.83 2.91 -1.91
CA PHE A 105 2.90 3.40 -2.79
C PHE A 105 4.27 3.34 -2.10
N ALA A 106 4.35 3.86 -0.87
CA ALA A 106 5.60 3.88 -0.12
C ALA A 106 6.08 2.51 0.34
N ILE A 107 5.16 1.57 0.54
CA ILE A 107 5.48 0.17 0.83
C ILE A 107 6.05 -0.54 -0.40
N LEU A 108 5.47 -0.31 -1.59
CA LEU A 108 5.88 -0.98 -2.82
C LEU A 108 7.31 -0.59 -3.25
N VAL A 109 7.70 0.68 -3.09
CA VAL A 109 9.02 1.15 -3.54
C VAL A 109 10.18 0.32 -2.94
N PRO A 110 10.30 0.14 -1.61
CA PRO A 110 11.32 -0.72 -1.04
C PRO A 110 11.26 -2.18 -1.51
N PHE A 111 10.08 -2.76 -1.76
CA PHE A 111 9.99 -4.13 -2.31
C PHE A 111 10.69 -4.25 -3.67
N TYR A 112 10.44 -3.32 -4.58
CA TYR A 112 11.10 -3.30 -5.89
C TYR A 112 12.59 -2.97 -5.76
N VAL A 113 12.96 -2.03 -4.89
CA VAL A 113 14.37 -1.71 -4.61
C VAL A 113 15.11 -2.95 -4.09
N ASN A 114 14.52 -3.70 -3.14
CA ASN A 114 15.09 -4.92 -2.58
C ASN A 114 15.30 -5.99 -3.65
N HIS A 115 14.36 -6.15 -4.59
CA HIS A 115 14.49 -7.08 -5.72
C HIS A 115 15.70 -6.76 -6.61
N LEU A 116 16.02 -5.48 -6.79
CA LEU A 116 17.12 -5.02 -7.65
C LEU A 116 18.51 -5.21 -7.04
N ARG A 117 18.63 -5.43 -5.73
CA ARG A 117 19.93 -5.59 -5.04
C ARG A 117 20.67 -6.87 -5.39
N GLY A 118 20.04 -7.83 -6.08
CA GLY A 118 20.65 -9.08 -6.55
C GLY A 118 21.69 -8.93 -7.68
N GLY A 119 22.04 -7.71 -8.09
CA GLY A 119 23.20 -7.43 -8.95
C GLY A 119 23.00 -7.53 -10.46
N ASN A 120 21.82 -7.95 -10.94
CA ASN A 120 21.50 -8.08 -12.38
C ASN A 120 20.24 -7.29 -12.79
N GLY A 121 20.02 -6.13 -12.16
CA GLY A 121 18.78 -5.35 -12.33
C GLY A 121 18.99 -3.97 -12.96
N PRO A 122 17.92 -3.36 -13.50
CA PRO A 122 17.92 -1.97 -13.96
C PRO A 122 18.23 -0.96 -12.84
N SER A 123 18.37 0.32 -13.22
CA SER A 123 18.58 1.43 -12.28
C SER A 123 17.60 1.42 -11.11
N ILE A 124 18.08 1.77 -9.91
CA ILE A 124 17.30 1.84 -8.67
C ILE A 124 16.25 2.97 -8.65
N VAL A 125 16.23 3.81 -9.69
CA VAL A 125 15.19 4.82 -9.96
C VAL A 125 13.99 4.22 -10.74
N THR A 126 14.21 3.11 -11.43
CA THR A 126 13.18 2.40 -12.22
C THR A 126 11.93 2.05 -11.40
N PRO A 127 12.02 1.58 -10.13
CA PRO A 127 10.86 1.40 -9.26
C PRO A 127 9.93 2.63 -9.21
N ASN A 128 10.48 3.80 -8.92
CA ASN A 128 9.68 5.03 -8.77
C ASN A 128 8.99 5.41 -10.07
N ARG A 129 9.70 5.35 -11.21
CA ARG A 129 9.10 5.67 -12.52
C ARG A 129 7.95 4.71 -12.85
N SER A 130 8.15 3.42 -12.61
CA SER A 130 7.17 2.38 -12.89
C SER A 130 5.94 2.53 -12.00
N LEU A 131 6.12 2.83 -10.71
CA LEU A 131 5.02 3.03 -9.77
C LEU A 131 4.30 4.36 -9.99
N LEU A 132 5.00 5.44 -10.35
CA LEU A 132 4.34 6.72 -10.68
C LEU A 132 3.39 6.57 -11.88
N VAL A 133 3.82 5.88 -12.93
CA VAL A 133 3.02 5.71 -14.16
C VAL A 133 2.02 4.56 -14.04
N GLY A 134 2.43 3.42 -13.50
CA GLY A 134 1.61 2.20 -13.46
C GLY A 134 0.65 2.11 -12.28
N TYR A 135 0.88 2.88 -11.21
CA TYR A 135 0.06 2.86 -10.00
C TYR A 135 -0.52 4.24 -9.66
N ALA A 136 0.32 5.27 -9.50
CA ALA A 136 -0.15 6.57 -9.03
C ALA A 136 -1.04 7.29 -10.07
N ALA A 137 -0.66 7.28 -11.35
CA ALA A 137 -1.46 7.89 -12.40
C ALA A 137 -2.86 7.25 -12.54
N PRO A 138 -3.01 5.91 -12.64
CA PRO A 138 -4.33 5.28 -12.60
C PRO A 138 -5.14 5.59 -11.34
N ALA A 139 -4.48 5.67 -10.17
CA ALA A 139 -5.15 6.03 -8.91
C ALA A 139 -5.73 7.45 -8.96
N VAL A 140 -4.98 8.40 -9.51
CA VAL A 140 -5.45 9.78 -9.72
C VAL A 140 -6.62 9.83 -10.69
N LEU A 141 -6.54 9.10 -11.82
CA LEU A 141 -7.61 9.03 -12.81
C LEU A 141 -8.91 8.44 -12.22
N MET A 142 -8.78 7.44 -11.35
CA MET A 142 -9.90 6.80 -10.66
C MET A 142 -10.60 7.77 -9.70
N GLY A 143 -9.85 8.63 -9.01
CA GLY A 143 -10.39 9.62 -8.07
C GLY A 143 -10.99 10.87 -8.70
N ILE A 144 -11.05 10.98 -10.04
CA ILE A 144 -11.67 12.14 -10.70
C ILE A 144 -13.21 12.05 -10.55
N PRO A 145 -13.87 13.11 -10.05
CA PRO A 145 -15.32 13.11 -9.86
C PRO A 145 -16.13 12.77 -11.13
N SER A 146 -17.00 11.78 -10.99
CA SER A 146 -18.01 11.37 -11.97
C SER A 146 -19.41 11.61 -11.41
N PRO A 147 -20.42 11.96 -12.22
CA PRO A 147 -20.36 12.31 -13.64
C PRO A 147 -19.90 13.77 -13.89
N GLY A 148 -19.51 14.50 -12.85
CA GLY A 148 -19.28 15.95 -12.93
C GLY A 148 -18.11 16.37 -13.83
N ILE A 149 -17.01 15.62 -13.83
CA ILE A 149 -15.82 15.91 -14.66
C ILE A 149 -15.60 14.83 -15.72
N VAL A 150 -15.74 13.55 -15.33
CA VAL A 150 -15.61 12.38 -16.22
C VAL A 150 -16.91 11.60 -16.26
N SER A 151 -17.12 10.75 -17.26
CA SER A 151 -18.31 9.90 -17.34
C SER A 151 -18.22 8.68 -16.41
N ASN A 152 -19.37 8.12 -16.02
CA ASN A 152 -19.41 6.86 -15.24
C ASN A 152 -18.71 5.71 -15.97
N SER A 153 -18.80 5.69 -17.30
CA SER A 153 -18.08 4.69 -18.12
C SER A 153 -16.56 4.87 -18.02
N PHE A 154 -16.06 6.11 -18.04
CA PHE A 154 -14.64 6.38 -17.83
C PHE A 154 -14.19 5.96 -16.43
N GLN A 155 -14.98 6.26 -15.39
CA GLN A 155 -14.62 5.91 -14.02
C GLN A 155 -14.54 4.39 -13.82
N GLN A 156 -15.45 3.61 -14.41
CA GLN A 156 -15.35 2.13 -14.39
C GLN A 156 -14.05 1.64 -15.03
N TRP A 157 -13.64 2.20 -16.18
CA TRP A 157 -12.35 1.87 -16.80
C TRP A 157 -11.16 2.28 -15.94
N ALA A 158 -11.24 3.41 -15.23
CA ALA A 158 -10.20 3.86 -14.32
C ALA A 158 -10.05 2.90 -13.13
N VAL A 159 -11.16 2.42 -12.56
CA VAL A 159 -11.16 1.38 -11.51
C VAL A 159 -10.52 0.08 -12.01
N VAL A 160 -10.90 -0.38 -13.21
CA VAL A 160 -10.28 -1.57 -13.84
C VAL A 160 -8.78 -1.36 -14.06
N THR A 161 -8.39 -0.22 -14.61
CA THR A 161 -6.99 0.12 -14.91
C THR A 161 -6.14 0.14 -13.64
N TRP A 162 -6.66 0.71 -12.55
CA TRP A 162 -5.96 0.69 -11.28
C TRP A 162 -5.87 -0.73 -10.71
N ASN A 163 -6.92 -1.54 -10.77
CA ASN A 163 -6.87 -2.90 -10.21
C ASN A 163 -5.86 -3.83 -10.92
N VAL A 164 -5.57 -3.60 -12.20
CA VAL A 164 -4.51 -4.32 -12.93
C VAL A 164 -3.12 -3.70 -12.76
N PHE A 165 -2.92 -2.76 -11.83
CA PHE A 165 -1.65 -2.07 -11.61
C PHE A 165 -0.44 -3.00 -11.47
N PRO A 166 -0.51 -4.20 -10.83
CA PRO A 166 0.69 -5.01 -10.66
C PRO A 166 1.27 -5.45 -12.01
N LEU A 167 0.39 -5.72 -12.98
CA LEU A 167 0.77 -6.10 -14.34
C LEU A 167 1.32 -4.89 -15.10
N THR A 168 0.67 -3.73 -15.00
CA THR A 168 1.14 -2.51 -15.69
C THR A 168 2.48 -2.05 -15.12
N VAL A 169 2.64 -2.03 -13.80
CA VAL A 169 3.92 -1.72 -13.12
C VAL A 169 4.99 -2.73 -13.54
N MET A 170 4.69 -4.03 -13.61
CA MET A 170 5.65 -5.04 -14.08
C MET A 170 6.10 -4.78 -15.53
N VAL A 171 5.17 -4.49 -16.44
CA VAL A 171 5.49 -4.18 -17.85
C VAL A 171 6.33 -2.91 -17.95
N LEU A 172 5.93 -1.85 -17.25
CA LEU A 172 6.66 -0.58 -17.23
C LEU A 172 8.06 -0.74 -16.61
N PHE A 173 8.18 -1.54 -15.56
CA PHE A 173 9.45 -1.84 -14.94
C PHE A 173 10.41 -2.51 -15.91
N LYS A 174 9.94 -3.51 -16.68
CA LYS A 174 10.73 -4.16 -17.74
C LYS A 174 11.04 -3.20 -18.90
N ALA A 175 10.09 -2.37 -19.30
CA ALA A 175 10.28 -1.41 -20.38
C ALA A 175 11.33 -0.36 -20.01
N PHE A 176 11.20 0.26 -18.84
CA PHE A 176 12.18 1.24 -18.33
C PHE A 176 13.54 0.59 -18.05
N ALA A 177 13.57 -0.67 -17.66
CA ALA A 177 14.81 -1.43 -17.55
C ALA A 177 15.56 -1.54 -18.87
N GLY A 178 14.85 -1.80 -19.97
CA GLY A 178 15.43 -1.93 -21.31
C GLY A 178 15.94 -0.62 -21.92
N THR A 179 15.57 0.53 -21.35
CA THR A 179 16.02 1.87 -21.82
C THR A 179 17.30 2.38 -21.15
N GLY A 180 17.82 1.67 -20.14
CA GLY A 180 19.07 2.03 -19.48
C GLY A 180 20.29 1.53 -20.28
N SER A 181 21.29 2.39 -20.50
CA SER A 181 22.61 1.93 -20.96
C SER A 181 23.17 0.93 -19.94
N PRO A 182 23.83 -0.17 -20.38
CA PRO A 182 24.55 -1.05 -19.47
C PRO A 182 25.57 -0.21 -18.70
N SER A 183 25.29 0.12 -17.44
CA SER A 183 26.20 0.92 -16.63
C SER A 183 27.36 0.02 -16.20
N ASP A 184 28.59 0.48 -16.45
CA ASP A 184 29.81 -0.16 -15.96
C ASP A 184 29.68 -0.45 -14.46
N GLN A 185 29.79 -1.72 -14.07
CA GLN A 185 29.44 -2.23 -12.72
C GLN A 185 30.18 -1.49 -11.60
N ARG A 186 31.29 -0.82 -11.91
CA ARG A 186 32.08 0.00 -10.97
C ARG A 186 31.44 1.34 -10.61
N HIS A 187 30.69 2.00 -11.50
CA HIS A 187 30.01 3.27 -11.20
C HIS A 187 28.66 3.06 -10.48
N VAL A 188 28.08 1.87 -10.59
CA VAL A 188 26.80 1.51 -9.95
C VAL A 188 26.90 1.50 -8.42
N HIS A 189 28.09 1.22 -7.87
CA HIS A 189 28.24 1.01 -6.44
C HIS A 189 28.22 2.33 -5.63
N ASP A 190 28.90 3.39 -6.11
CA ASP A 190 28.95 4.70 -5.44
C ASP A 190 27.79 5.62 -5.89
N ALA A 191 27.33 5.53 -7.16
CA ALA A 191 26.14 6.24 -7.63
C ALA A 191 24.82 5.63 -7.11
N GLY A 192 24.86 4.37 -6.68
CA GLY A 192 23.70 3.62 -6.17
C GLY A 192 23.16 4.19 -4.87
N LEU A 193 24.01 4.57 -3.92
CA LEU A 193 23.58 5.05 -2.60
C LEU A 193 22.85 6.40 -2.68
N HIS A 194 23.37 7.36 -3.44
CA HIS A 194 22.68 8.64 -3.67
C HIS A 194 21.33 8.44 -4.35
N SER A 195 21.26 7.52 -5.31
CA SER A 195 20.04 7.19 -6.03
C SER A 195 19.00 6.50 -5.12
N VAL A 196 19.42 5.57 -4.25
CA VAL A 196 18.58 4.97 -3.20
C VAL A 196 18.03 6.03 -2.26
N ARG A 197 18.90 6.90 -1.73
CA ARG A 197 18.52 7.99 -0.83
C ARG A 197 17.49 8.92 -1.47
N THR A 198 17.70 9.29 -2.73
CA THR A 198 16.76 10.14 -3.49
C THR A 198 15.43 9.43 -3.68
N THR A 199 15.46 8.15 -4.09
CA THR A 199 14.27 7.31 -4.25
C THR A 199 13.46 7.24 -2.96
N TYR A 200 14.12 7.00 -1.81
CA TYR A 200 13.48 6.96 -0.51
C TYR A 200 12.98 8.32 -0.04
N ALA A 201 13.74 9.40 -0.22
CA ALA A 201 13.32 10.75 0.15
C ALA A 201 12.03 11.19 -0.58
N ILE A 202 11.96 10.97 -1.90
CA ILE A 202 10.76 11.29 -2.69
C ILE A 202 9.58 10.45 -2.22
N THR A 203 9.79 9.15 -2.04
CA THR A 203 8.74 8.21 -1.62
C THR A 203 8.21 8.54 -0.23
N PHE A 204 9.12 8.83 0.70
CA PHE A 204 8.78 9.28 2.04
C PHE A 204 7.95 10.57 1.99
N ALA A 205 8.39 11.58 1.23
CA ALA A 205 7.70 12.86 1.15
C ALA A 205 6.25 12.71 0.63
N LEU A 206 6.04 11.90 -0.42
CA LEU A 206 4.72 11.64 -0.98
C LEU A 206 3.79 10.94 0.02
N SER A 207 4.25 9.84 0.64
CA SER A 207 3.46 9.11 1.63
C SER A 207 3.21 9.92 2.91
N PHE A 208 4.20 10.69 3.35
CA PHE A 208 4.08 11.56 4.52
C PHE A 208 3.07 12.69 4.26
N ALA A 209 3.08 13.29 3.08
CA ALA A 209 2.09 14.32 2.72
C ALA A 209 0.66 13.77 2.79
N MET A 210 0.43 12.55 2.28
CA MET A 210 -0.88 11.89 2.37
C MET A 210 -1.27 11.59 3.83
N HIS A 211 -0.31 11.16 4.65
CA HIS A 211 -0.56 10.92 6.07
C HIS A 211 -0.94 12.21 6.80
N VAL A 212 -0.17 13.28 6.63
CA VAL A 212 -0.47 14.59 7.21
C VAL A 212 -1.83 15.09 6.75
N ALA A 213 -2.17 14.97 5.46
CA ALA A 213 -3.46 15.41 4.93
C ALA A 213 -4.64 14.70 5.62
N ILE A 214 -4.60 13.37 5.72
CA ILE A 214 -5.71 12.58 6.29
C ILE A 214 -5.79 12.71 7.81
N VAL A 215 -4.65 12.71 8.51
CA VAL A 215 -4.61 12.95 9.96
C VAL A 215 -5.10 14.35 10.30
N THR A 216 -4.69 15.37 9.54
CA THR A 216 -5.13 16.75 9.74
C THR A 216 -6.63 16.87 9.49
N LEU A 217 -7.13 16.35 8.36
CA LEU A 217 -8.57 16.30 8.07
C LEU A 217 -9.34 15.71 9.26
N SER A 218 -8.84 14.60 9.81
CA SER A 218 -9.50 13.91 10.90
C SER A 218 -9.46 14.68 12.23
N ILE A 219 -8.31 15.24 12.60
CA ILE A 219 -8.15 15.99 13.85
C ILE A 219 -8.98 17.28 13.84
N ILE A 220 -9.10 17.96 12.68
CA ILE A 220 -9.91 19.19 12.56
C ILE A 220 -11.39 18.88 12.87
N THR A 221 -11.90 17.67 12.60
CA THR A 221 -13.28 17.30 13.01
C THR A 221 -13.50 17.36 14.52
N VAL A 222 -12.44 17.26 15.32
CA VAL A 222 -12.48 17.34 16.79
C VAL A 222 -12.16 18.75 17.27
N LEU A 223 -11.09 19.36 16.76
CA LEU A 223 -10.61 20.67 17.20
C LEU A 223 -11.47 21.83 16.70
N PHE A 224 -11.97 21.75 15.47
CA PHE A 224 -12.73 22.81 14.80
C PHE A 224 -14.02 22.26 14.18
N PRO A 225 -14.93 21.76 15.02
CA PRO A 225 -16.10 21.04 14.54
C PRO A 225 -17.07 21.86 13.71
N ALA A 226 -17.12 23.17 13.93
CA ALA A 226 -18.02 24.10 13.25
C ALA A 226 -17.65 24.33 11.78
N ILE A 227 -16.46 23.91 11.33
CA ILE A 227 -16.03 24.00 9.93
C ILE A 227 -16.69 22.91 9.08
N PHE A 228 -17.09 21.79 9.70
CA PHE A 228 -17.71 20.67 9.00
C PHE A 228 -19.23 20.78 9.04
N ASP A 229 -19.86 20.40 7.93
CA ASP A 229 -21.28 20.07 7.95
C ASP A 229 -21.51 18.91 8.95
N PRO A 230 -22.50 19.00 9.86
CA PRO A 230 -22.76 17.98 10.87
C PRO A 230 -22.94 16.57 10.30
N SER A 231 -23.48 16.44 9.08
CA SER A 231 -23.71 15.15 8.43
C SER A 231 -22.41 14.44 8.04
N TYR A 232 -21.37 15.20 7.67
CA TYR A 232 -20.09 14.65 7.20
C TYR A 232 -19.07 14.42 8.31
N ARG A 233 -19.23 15.12 9.43
CA ARG A 233 -18.26 15.14 10.53
C ARG A 233 -17.92 13.75 11.08
N GLN A 234 -18.92 12.88 11.22
CA GLN A 234 -18.73 11.54 11.79
C GLN A 234 -17.83 10.66 10.90
N TYR A 235 -17.96 10.79 9.58
CA TYR A 235 -17.22 9.99 8.60
C TYR A 235 -15.72 10.28 8.64
N PHE A 236 -15.33 11.52 8.91
CA PHE A 236 -13.92 11.92 8.97
C PHE A 236 -13.33 11.89 10.40
N SER A 237 -14.10 11.46 11.41
CA SER A 237 -13.62 11.39 12.79
C SER A 237 -12.41 10.44 12.95
N PRO A 238 -11.55 10.63 13.98
CA PRO A 238 -10.40 9.75 14.19
C PRO A 238 -10.78 8.28 14.39
N ALA A 239 -11.89 8.02 15.06
CA ALA A 239 -12.42 6.67 15.22
C ALA A 239 -12.87 6.07 13.89
N SER A 240 -13.46 6.88 13.01
CA SER A 240 -13.86 6.43 11.68
C SER A 240 -12.65 6.07 10.82
N LEU A 241 -11.62 6.93 10.76
CA LEU A 241 -10.53 6.77 9.80
C LEU A 241 -9.37 5.90 10.27
N PHE A 242 -9.18 5.68 11.58
CA PHE A 242 -7.97 5.00 12.08
C PHE A 242 -8.25 3.80 13.00
N ILE A 243 -9.51 3.58 13.41
CA ILE A 243 -9.86 2.49 14.32
C ILE A 243 -10.69 1.45 13.55
N PRO A 244 -10.14 0.25 13.29
CA PRO A 244 -10.91 -0.85 12.71
C PRO A 244 -12.13 -1.16 13.58
N PRO A 245 -13.34 -1.26 12.99
CA PRO A 245 -14.54 -1.58 13.77
C PRO A 245 -14.40 -2.98 14.37
N LEU A 246 -14.71 -3.10 15.66
CA LEU A 246 -14.71 -4.39 16.36
C LEU A 246 -16.05 -5.12 16.19
N SER A 247 -17.18 -4.40 16.21
CA SER A 247 -18.50 -5.00 15.95
C SER A 247 -18.70 -5.29 14.46
N ILE A 248 -19.41 -6.38 14.18
CA ILE A 248 -19.81 -6.78 12.83
C ILE A 248 -21.27 -6.38 12.69
N GLU A 249 -21.52 -5.27 12.00
CA GLU A 249 -22.86 -4.77 11.74
C GLU A 249 -23.30 -5.19 10.33
N PRO A 250 -24.56 -5.62 10.13
CA PRO A 250 -25.06 -5.92 8.79
C PRO A 250 -25.01 -4.69 7.87
N THR A 251 -24.45 -4.89 6.68
CA THR A 251 -24.35 -3.88 5.63
C THR A 251 -25.64 -3.77 4.82
N LYS A 252 -25.89 -2.60 4.21
CA LYS A 252 -27.02 -2.37 3.29
C LYS A 252 -26.58 -2.34 1.83
N THR A 253 -25.39 -1.82 1.58
CA THR A 253 -24.74 -1.84 0.26
C THR A 253 -23.37 -2.51 0.33
N VAL A 254 -22.72 -2.65 -0.82
CA VAL A 254 -21.33 -3.13 -0.85
C VAL A 254 -20.40 -2.08 -0.22
N GLY A 255 -20.68 -0.79 -0.47
CA GLY A 255 -19.98 0.38 0.04
C GLY A 255 -19.82 0.44 1.56
N ASP A 256 -20.86 0.06 2.30
CA ASP A 256 -20.87 0.04 3.76
C ASP A 256 -19.75 -0.83 4.35
N GLY A 257 -19.42 -1.95 3.69
CA GLY A 257 -18.40 -2.90 4.14
C GLY A 257 -16.97 -2.50 3.80
N ILE A 258 -16.78 -1.62 2.80
CA ILE A 258 -15.45 -1.28 2.25
C ILE A 258 -14.57 -0.62 3.31
N ARG A 259 -15.12 0.28 4.14
CA ARG A 259 -14.36 0.92 5.21
C ARG A 259 -13.76 -0.11 6.17
N SER A 260 -14.58 -1.07 6.61
CA SER A 260 -14.13 -2.15 7.49
C SER A 260 -13.01 -2.95 6.82
N PHE A 261 -13.22 -3.32 5.55
CA PHE A 261 -12.23 -4.02 4.74
C PHE A 261 -10.89 -3.26 4.70
N PHE A 262 -10.89 -1.98 4.33
CA PHE A 262 -9.65 -1.19 4.25
C PHE A 262 -8.92 -1.06 5.58
N LEU A 263 -9.64 -0.86 6.68
CA LEU A 263 -9.00 -0.69 7.99
C LEU A 263 -8.32 -1.97 8.48
N TRP A 264 -8.98 -3.12 8.29
CA TRP A 264 -8.41 -4.41 8.63
C TRP A 264 -7.32 -4.85 7.65
N ASP A 265 -7.44 -4.54 6.37
CA ASP A 265 -6.40 -4.78 5.36
C ASP A 265 -5.13 -4.00 5.70
N GLN A 266 -5.26 -2.72 6.04
CA GLN A 266 -4.13 -1.90 6.44
C GLN A 266 -3.48 -2.41 7.72
N LEU A 267 -4.27 -2.77 8.74
CA LEU A 267 -3.71 -3.30 9.99
C LEU A 267 -2.93 -4.60 9.75
N GLY A 268 -3.51 -5.56 9.05
CA GLY A 268 -2.88 -6.84 8.76
C GLY A 268 -1.72 -6.70 7.77
N GLY A 269 -1.98 -6.12 6.61
CA GLY A 269 -1.05 -5.94 5.51
C GLY A 269 0.15 -5.08 5.89
N TYR A 270 -0.06 -3.89 6.45
CA TYR A 270 1.07 -3.04 6.87
C TYR A 270 1.81 -3.66 8.05
N GLY A 271 1.11 -4.33 8.98
CA GLY A 271 1.73 -5.08 10.07
C GLY A 271 2.69 -6.15 9.58
N VAL A 272 2.28 -6.96 8.59
CA VAL A 272 3.13 -7.98 7.95
C VAL A 272 4.37 -7.33 7.31
N VAL A 273 4.17 -6.27 6.53
CA VAL A 273 5.26 -5.57 5.84
C VAL A 273 6.28 -5.00 6.82
N LEU A 274 5.82 -4.27 7.83
CA LEU A 274 6.69 -3.66 8.85
C LEU A 274 7.47 -4.73 9.62
N LEU A 275 6.82 -5.85 9.98
CA LEU A 275 7.50 -6.96 10.65
C LEU A 275 8.58 -7.59 9.76
N VAL A 276 8.29 -7.83 8.47
CA VAL A 276 9.27 -8.35 7.52
C VAL A 276 10.47 -7.41 7.40
N GLN A 277 10.24 -6.10 7.36
CA GLN A 277 11.32 -5.12 7.26
C GLN A 277 12.14 -5.02 8.55
N LEU A 278 11.51 -5.13 9.72
CA LEU A 278 12.23 -5.21 10.99
C LEU A 278 13.11 -6.47 11.07
N VAL A 279 12.64 -7.61 10.56
CA VAL A 279 13.46 -8.83 10.46
C VAL A 279 14.66 -8.60 9.55
N GLN A 280 14.48 -7.93 8.41
CA GLN A 280 15.58 -7.58 7.50
C GLN A 280 16.58 -6.63 8.17
N LEU A 281 16.10 -5.58 8.83
CA LEU A 281 16.93 -4.64 9.57
C LEU A 281 17.73 -5.33 10.69
N ARG A 282 17.11 -6.26 11.42
CA ARG A 282 17.78 -7.09 12.44
C ARG A 282 18.91 -7.92 11.82
N ASN A 283 18.69 -8.51 10.65
CA ASN A 283 19.72 -9.28 9.96
C ASN A 283 20.89 -8.38 9.51
N ALA A 284 20.60 -7.18 9.00
CA ALA A 284 21.64 -6.20 8.68
C ALA A 284 22.44 -5.75 9.91
N ALA A 285 21.76 -5.49 11.05
CA ALA A 285 22.42 -5.17 12.31
C ALA A 285 23.36 -6.32 12.76
N TYR A 286 22.89 -7.56 12.70
CA TYR A 286 23.70 -8.74 13.04
C TYR A 286 24.95 -8.86 12.16
N ILE A 287 24.82 -8.73 10.83
CA ILE A 287 25.94 -8.80 9.89
C ILE A 287 26.97 -7.69 10.14
N THR A 288 26.50 -6.50 10.53
CA THR A 288 27.36 -5.33 10.80
C THR A 288 27.88 -5.29 12.24
N GLY A 289 27.63 -6.32 13.05
CA GLY A 289 28.05 -6.41 14.44
C GLY A 289 27.34 -5.44 15.39
N LYS A 290 26.22 -4.83 14.95
CA LYS A 290 25.40 -3.95 15.78
C LYS A 290 24.37 -4.75 16.59
N GLN A 291 24.13 -4.28 17.81
CA GLN A 291 23.08 -4.84 18.67
C GLN A 291 21.69 -4.46 18.14
N PHE A 292 20.72 -5.38 18.28
CA PHE A 292 19.32 -5.15 17.88
C PHE A 292 18.38 -5.47 19.03
N ASN A 293 17.59 -4.49 19.45
CA ASN A 293 16.59 -4.64 20.51
C ASN A 293 15.19 -4.62 19.92
N TRP A 294 14.48 -5.76 20.01
CA TRP A 294 13.13 -5.92 19.46
C TRP A 294 12.10 -4.99 20.08
N LEU A 295 12.13 -4.79 21.40
CA LEU A 295 11.17 -3.92 22.08
C LEU A 295 11.30 -2.47 21.58
N ASN A 296 12.53 -1.96 21.53
CA ASN A 296 12.79 -0.62 21.02
C ASN A 296 12.43 -0.50 19.53
N ALA A 297 12.72 -1.52 18.73
CA ALA A 297 12.40 -1.53 17.30
C ALA A 297 10.89 -1.50 17.06
N ILE A 298 10.11 -2.32 17.77
CA ILE A 298 8.65 -2.35 17.68
C ILE A 298 8.06 -1.03 18.19
N ALA A 299 8.49 -0.53 19.35
CA ALA A 299 8.01 0.72 19.91
C ALA A 299 8.31 1.93 18.99
N SER A 300 9.53 1.98 18.44
CA SER A 300 9.93 3.05 17.50
C SER A 300 9.15 2.96 16.18
N THR A 301 8.87 1.74 15.70
CA THR A 301 8.05 1.52 14.49
C THR A 301 6.61 1.95 14.71
N ALA A 302 6.02 1.60 15.85
CA ALA A 302 4.67 2.01 16.20
C ALA A 302 4.59 3.54 16.34
N PHE A 303 5.52 4.15 17.08
CA PHE A 303 5.60 5.60 17.24
C PHE A 303 5.82 6.31 15.90
N ALA A 304 6.76 5.86 15.08
CA ALA A 304 6.98 6.43 13.75
C ALA A 304 5.74 6.29 12.86
N SER A 305 5.04 5.16 12.90
CA SER A 305 3.82 4.95 12.10
C SER A 305 2.70 5.91 12.49
N LEU A 306 2.63 6.33 13.75
CA LEU A 306 1.68 7.35 14.22
C LEU A 306 2.03 8.76 13.77
N ILE A 307 3.32 9.07 13.61
CA ILE A 307 3.80 10.42 13.28
C ILE A 307 3.90 10.64 11.78
N VAL A 308 4.45 9.67 11.04
CA VAL A 308 4.74 9.81 9.61
C VAL A 308 3.92 8.88 8.71
N GLY A 309 3.14 7.98 9.29
CA GLY A 309 2.40 6.93 8.59
C GLY A 309 3.20 5.63 8.45
N PRO A 310 2.50 4.49 8.33
CA PRO A 310 3.13 3.17 8.22
C PRO A 310 3.94 2.99 6.93
N GLY A 311 3.51 3.57 5.82
CA GLY A 311 4.25 3.52 4.54
C GLY A 311 5.56 4.30 4.61
N SER A 312 5.52 5.50 5.17
CA SER A 312 6.74 6.32 5.38
C SER A 312 7.68 5.65 6.39
N THR A 313 7.14 5.04 7.44
CA THR A 313 7.91 4.25 8.41
C THR A 313 8.60 3.06 7.75
N ALA A 314 7.89 2.36 6.85
CA ALA A 314 8.48 1.27 6.08
C ALA A 314 9.67 1.73 5.22
N VAL A 315 9.55 2.90 4.59
CA VAL A 315 10.67 3.53 3.86
C VAL A 315 11.84 3.83 4.80
N LEU A 316 11.58 4.42 5.98
CA LEU A 316 12.64 4.72 6.96
C LEU A 316 13.38 3.47 7.45
N ILE A 317 12.67 2.36 7.70
CA ILE A 317 13.28 1.09 8.13
C ILE A 317 14.19 0.54 7.02
N ASN A 318 13.72 0.55 5.76
CA ASN A 318 14.55 0.11 4.63
C ASN A 318 15.73 1.04 4.37
N TRP A 319 15.54 2.35 4.53
CA TRP A 319 16.62 3.31 4.42
C TRP A 319 17.68 3.03 5.48
N TRP A 320 17.30 2.88 6.75
CA TRP A 320 18.24 2.52 7.80
C TRP A 320 18.97 1.21 7.49
N HIS A 321 18.23 0.18 7.08
CA HIS A 321 18.79 -1.11 6.67
C HIS A 321 19.91 -0.92 5.63
N ASP A 322 19.69 -0.07 4.64
CA ASP A 322 20.66 0.18 3.57
C ASP A 322 21.87 0.98 4.05
N GLU A 323 21.68 1.98 4.89
CA GLU A 323 22.80 2.73 5.48
C GLU A 323 23.68 1.82 6.33
N LEU A 324 23.11 0.84 7.03
CA LEU A 324 23.91 -0.15 7.77
C LEU A 324 24.78 -0.99 6.85
N LEU A 325 24.19 -1.57 5.80
CA LEU A 325 24.92 -2.48 4.92
C LEU A 325 25.92 -1.75 4.02
N LEU A 326 25.54 -0.59 3.48
CA LEU A 326 26.38 0.17 2.55
C LEU A 326 27.46 0.96 3.29
N GLY A 327 27.14 1.57 4.44
CA GLY A 327 28.13 2.28 5.26
C GLY A 327 29.23 1.37 5.81
N ALA A 328 28.88 0.15 6.24
CA ALA A 328 29.88 -0.83 6.69
C ALA A 328 30.86 -1.25 5.58
N ASN A 329 30.38 -1.29 4.32
CA ASN A 329 31.23 -1.61 3.17
C ASN A 329 32.20 -0.47 2.86
N GLU A 330 31.79 0.79 2.96
CA GLU A 330 32.67 1.96 2.79
C GLU A 330 33.79 1.97 3.85
N ASP A 331 33.46 1.74 5.11
CA ASP A 331 34.44 1.67 6.22
C ASP A 331 35.48 0.56 5.99
N SER A 332 35.06 -0.60 5.49
CA SER A 332 35.96 -1.71 5.17
C SER A 332 36.91 -1.39 4.01
N LYS A 333 36.41 -0.71 2.96
CA LYS A 333 37.21 -0.27 1.81
C LYS A 333 38.21 0.80 2.21
N ALA A 334 37.81 1.75 3.06
CA ALA A 334 38.68 2.79 3.58
C ALA A 334 39.87 2.21 4.39
N LYS A 335 39.61 1.21 5.24
CA LYS A 335 40.64 0.48 5.99
C LYS A 335 41.61 -0.33 5.11
N ASN A 336 41.14 -0.85 3.98
CA ASN A 336 42.01 -1.58 3.04
C ASN A 336 42.83 -0.68 2.12
N LYS A 337 42.42 0.57 1.88
CA LYS A 337 43.22 1.56 1.11
C LYS A 337 44.34 2.22 1.93
N THR A 338 44.33 2.07 3.25
CA THR A 338 45.32 2.64 4.18
C THR A 338 46.38 1.63 4.64
N LYS A 339 46.36 0.42 4.08
CA LYS A 339 47.42 -0.59 4.18
C LYS A 339 48.17 -0.68 2.86
#